data_AF-A0A3B9GZE5-F1
#
_entry.id   AF-A0A3B9GZE5-F1
#
_cell.length_a   1.000
_cell.length_b   1.000
_cell.length_c   1.000
_cell.angle_alpha   90.00
_cell.angle_beta   90.00
_cell.angle_gamma   90.00
#
_symmetry.space_group_name_H-M   'P 1'
#
loop_
_entity.id
_entity.type
_entity.pdbx_description
1 polymer ?
#
loop_
_entity_poly.entity_id
_entity_poly.type
_entity_poly.pdbx_seq_one_letter_code
_entity_poly.pdbx_strand_id
1 'polypeptide(L)'
;MYDLVIRNGTVVDGSGLPAYKADIAVSGNKIEKIGRIAGKAAKEIDAEGRIVAPGFIDPHTHFDAQLLWDGFAKPALSHGVTTIVPGNCSLSLAPLKSEHRMKLVGMFNQIEEMPLKAFEEGVVWDWETFSEYITRIRKGLAI
;
A
#
# COMPACT_ATOMS: atom_id res chain seq x y z
N MET A 1 12.19 -24.17 9.00
CA MET A 1 12.10 -23.95 7.54
C MET A 1 11.42 -22.62 7.36
N TYR A 2 12.00 -21.71 6.57
CA TYR A 2 11.44 -20.37 6.37
C TYR A 2 10.37 -20.38 5.28
N ASP A 3 9.45 -19.42 5.30
CA ASP A 3 8.44 -19.29 4.24
C ASP A 3 9.04 -18.68 2.98
N LEU A 4 9.85 -17.63 3.15
CA LEU A 4 10.57 -16.95 2.08
C LEU A 4 12.00 -16.68 2.50
N VAL A 5 12.95 -16.88 1.59
CA VAL A 5 14.29 -16.29 1.70
C VAL A 5 14.64 -15.50 0.44
N ILE A 6 15.05 -14.26 0.64
CA ILE A 6 15.66 -13.40 -0.39
C ILE A 6 17.19 -13.58 -0.27
N ARG A 7 17.83 -14.08 -1.31
CA ARG A 7 19.24 -14.48 -1.34
C ARG A 7 20.13 -13.41 -1.98
N ASN A 8 21.37 -13.31 -1.52
CA ASN A 8 22.46 -12.58 -2.18
C ASN A 8 22.22 -11.07 -2.39
N GLY A 9 21.26 -10.49 -1.66
CA GLY A 9 20.87 -9.10 -1.80
C GLY A 9 21.92 -8.14 -1.24
N THR A 10 21.94 -6.92 -1.78
CA THR A 10 22.55 -5.77 -1.12
C THR A 10 21.48 -5.06 -0.31
N VAL A 11 21.54 -5.20 1.01
CA VAL A 11 20.52 -4.68 1.94
C VAL A 11 20.76 -3.21 2.23
N VAL A 12 19.71 -2.41 2.06
CA VAL A 12 19.59 -1.02 2.53
C VAL A 12 18.44 -0.99 3.52
N ASP A 13 18.73 -1.05 4.82
CA ASP A 13 17.73 -1.32 5.86
C ASP A 13 16.92 -0.08 6.32
N GLY A 14 17.19 1.09 5.73
CA GLY A 14 16.50 2.34 6.06
C GLY A 14 17.05 3.07 7.29
N SER A 15 18.07 2.54 7.98
CA SER A 15 18.71 3.21 9.13
C SER A 15 19.59 4.41 8.75
N GLY A 16 19.89 4.58 7.46
CA GLY A 16 20.87 5.55 6.97
C GLY A 16 22.32 5.06 7.03
N LEU A 17 22.57 3.86 7.55
CA LEU A 17 23.89 3.23 7.53
C LEU A 17 24.26 2.73 6.11
N PRO A 18 25.55 2.48 5.82
CA PRO A 18 25.98 1.93 4.55
C PRO A 18 25.33 0.58 4.22
N ALA A 19 25.08 0.35 2.93
CA ALA A 19 24.53 -0.91 2.45
C ALA A 19 25.48 -2.09 2.68
N TYR A 20 24.94 -3.29 2.89
CA TYR A 20 25.71 -4.50 3.16
C TYR A 20 25.13 -5.74 2.48
N LYS A 21 25.97 -6.75 2.22
CA LYS A 21 25.52 -8.03 1.63
C LYS A 21 24.90 -8.94 2.69
N ALA A 22 23.68 -9.41 2.44
CA ALA A 22 22.99 -10.35 3.32
C ALA A 22 21.83 -11.06 2.62
N ASP A 23 21.44 -12.22 3.15
CA ASP A 23 20.14 -12.84 2.88
C ASP A 23 19.10 -12.33 3.90
N ILE A 24 17.81 -12.41 3.55
CA ILE A 24 16.68 -12.09 4.44
C ILE A 24 15.71 -13.27 4.48
N ALA A 25 15.44 -13.81 5.68
CA ALA A 25 14.40 -14.82 5.93
C ALA A 25 13.13 -14.18 6.47
N VAL A 26 12.00 -14.65 5.96
CA VAL A 26 10.65 -14.28 6.40
C VAL A 26 9.91 -15.55 6.82
N SER A 27 9.21 -15.45 7.95
CA SER A 27 8.26 -16.44 8.44
C SER A 27 6.99 -15.75 8.90
N GLY A 28 5.84 -16.19 8.39
CA GLY A 28 4.56 -15.51 8.51
C GLY A 28 4.65 -14.07 7.99
N ASN A 29 4.34 -13.11 8.84
CA ASN A 29 4.33 -11.68 8.54
C ASN A 29 5.54 -10.92 9.11
N LYS A 30 6.64 -11.62 9.43
CA LYS A 30 7.82 -11.01 10.07
C LYS A 30 9.10 -11.41 9.37
N ILE A 31 10.04 -10.46 9.33
CA ILE A 31 11.45 -10.74 9.05
C ILE A 31 12.00 -11.50 10.25
N GLU A 32 12.37 -12.77 10.05
CA GLU A 32 12.89 -13.63 11.13
C GLU A 32 14.40 -13.45 11.31
N LYS A 33 15.13 -13.26 10.21
CA LYS A 33 16.60 -13.12 10.24
C LYS A 33 17.13 -12.34 9.04
N ILE A 34 18.18 -11.56 9.28
CA ILE A 34 19.00 -10.91 8.24
C ILE A 34 20.45 -11.37 8.44
N GLY A 35 21.15 -11.71 7.37
CA GLY A 35 22.55 -12.14 7.38
C GLY A 35 22.78 -13.41 6.57
N ARG A 36 23.71 -14.27 6.98
CA ARG A 36 23.92 -15.57 6.32
C ARG A 36 22.87 -16.57 6.79
N ILE A 37 22.14 -17.17 5.84
CA ILE A 37 21.03 -18.07 6.14
C ILE A 37 21.32 -19.48 5.60
N ALA A 38 21.48 -20.44 6.51
CA ALA A 38 21.64 -21.85 6.15
C ALA A 38 20.29 -22.55 5.98
N GLY A 39 20.24 -23.57 5.13
CA GLY A 39 19.03 -24.34 4.85
C GLY A 39 18.14 -23.73 3.76
N LYS A 40 17.02 -24.40 3.47
CA LYS A 40 16.06 -24.03 2.41
C LYS A 40 14.82 -23.33 2.97
N ALA A 41 14.19 -22.51 2.13
CA ALA A 41 12.86 -21.96 2.37
C ALA A 41 11.79 -22.59 1.45
N ALA A 42 10.51 -22.39 1.75
CA ALA A 42 9.42 -22.80 0.87
C ALA A 42 9.46 -22.03 -0.47
N LYS A 43 9.86 -20.76 -0.43
CA LYS A 43 10.13 -19.92 -1.60
C LYS A 43 11.50 -19.25 -1.46
N GLU A 44 12.27 -19.24 -2.54
CA GLU A 44 13.54 -18.51 -2.59
C GLU A 44 13.55 -17.54 -3.78
N ILE A 45 14.09 -16.34 -3.55
CA ILE A 45 14.28 -15.29 -4.55
C ILE A 45 15.76 -14.95 -4.60
N ASP A 46 16.39 -15.05 -5.77
CA ASP A 46 17.76 -14.58 -5.96
C ASP A 46 17.78 -13.08 -6.29
N ALA A 47 18.41 -12.30 -5.42
CA ALA A 47 18.53 -10.85 -5.52
C ALA A 47 19.98 -10.40 -5.79
N GLU A 48 20.81 -11.27 -6.37
CA GLU A 48 22.16 -10.89 -6.78
C GLU A 48 22.14 -9.68 -7.72
N GLY A 49 23.05 -8.72 -7.47
CA GLY A 49 23.09 -7.44 -8.17
C GLY A 49 21.88 -6.52 -7.92
N ARG A 50 20.96 -6.84 -7.00
CA ARG A 50 19.79 -6.03 -6.65
C ARG A 50 19.86 -5.49 -5.22
N ILE A 51 19.11 -4.41 -5.00
CA ILE A 51 18.88 -3.84 -3.67
C ILE A 51 17.68 -4.53 -3.02
N VAL A 52 17.80 -4.84 -1.73
CA VAL A 52 16.69 -5.25 -0.88
C VAL A 52 16.51 -4.18 0.19
N ALA A 53 15.34 -3.54 0.19
CA ALA A 53 15.03 -2.43 1.09
C ALA A 53 13.66 -2.65 1.76
N PRO A 54 13.35 -1.95 2.87
CA PRO A 54 11.98 -1.83 3.35
C PRO A 54 11.06 -1.36 2.22
N GLY A 55 9.83 -1.87 2.21
CA GLY A 55 8.80 -1.33 1.33
C GLY A 55 8.57 0.15 1.63
N PHE A 56 8.37 0.94 0.59
CA PHE A 56 8.27 2.38 0.74
C PHE A 56 6.96 2.76 1.43
N ILE A 57 7.01 3.85 2.19
CA ILE A 57 5.86 4.47 2.84
C ILE A 57 5.58 5.75 2.08
N ASP A 58 4.40 5.85 1.48
CA ASP A 58 3.91 7.08 0.87
C ASP A 58 3.03 7.82 1.88
N PRO A 59 3.54 8.90 2.50
CA PRO A 59 2.83 9.61 3.57
C PRO A 59 1.74 10.53 3.03
N HIS A 60 1.65 10.73 1.71
CA HIS A 60 0.82 11.78 1.13
C HIS A 60 0.11 11.31 -0.13
N THR A 61 -1.05 10.68 0.07
CA THR A 61 -1.82 10.12 -1.05
C THR A 61 -3.28 10.55 -1.03
N HIS A 62 -3.89 10.41 -2.20
CA HIS A 62 -5.32 10.57 -2.47
C HIS A 62 -5.96 9.28 -2.98
N PHE A 63 -5.45 8.12 -2.51
CA PHE A 63 -6.00 6.80 -2.83
C PHE A 63 -7.38 6.53 -2.19
N ASP A 64 -7.91 7.46 -1.39
CA ASP A 64 -9.21 7.37 -0.70
C ASP A 64 -10.29 6.73 -1.58
N ALA A 65 -10.55 7.35 -2.75
CA ALA A 65 -11.54 6.86 -3.69
C ALA A 65 -11.07 5.61 -4.43
N GLN A 66 -9.82 5.61 -4.91
CA GLN A 66 -9.31 4.51 -5.71
C GLN A 66 -9.34 3.15 -5.00
N LEU A 67 -9.13 3.11 -3.68
CA LEU A 67 -9.19 1.86 -2.91
C LEU A 67 -10.57 1.19 -2.95
N LEU A 68 -11.64 1.88 -3.36
CA LEU A 68 -12.97 1.31 -3.49
C LEU A 68 -13.15 0.43 -4.74
N TRP A 69 -12.31 0.61 -5.76
CA TRP A 69 -12.29 -0.24 -6.97
C TRP A 69 -10.94 -0.93 -7.24
N ASP A 70 -9.86 -0.47 -6.61
CA ASP A 70 -8.53 -1.07 -6.67
C ASP A 70 -7.95 -1.23 -5.27
N GLY A 71 -8.39 -2.27 -4.55
CA GLY A 71 -7.95 -2.55 -3.18
C GLY A 71 -6.49 -2.97 -3.02
N PHE A 72 -5.72 -3.06 -4.12
CA PHE A 72 -4.28 -3.27 -4.10
C PHE A 72 -3.48 -1.96 -4.12
N ALA A 73 -4.10 -0.83 -4.46
CA ALA A 73 -3.41 0.41 -4.83
C ALA A 73 -2.26 0.14 -5.84
N LYS A 74 -2.58 -0.53 -6.96
CA LYS A 74 -1.58 -1.05 -7.91
C LYS A 74 -0.55 -0.02 -8.40
N PRO A 75 -0.91 1.25 -8.66
CA PRO A 75 0.09 2.25 -9.05
C PRO A 75 1.18 2.44 -7.98
N ALA A 76 0.79 2.51 -6.70
CA ALA A 76 1.74 2.61 -5.59
C ALA A 76 2.58 1.34 -5.45
N LEU A 77 1.93 0.17 -5.49
CA LEU A 77 2.61 -1.12 -5.38
C LEU A 77 3.66 -1.33 -6.48
N SER A 78 3.35 -0.89 -7.71
CA SER A 78 4.27 -0.99 -8.86
C SER A 78 5.55 -0.17 -8.68
N HIS A 79 5.51 0.85 -7.81
CA HIS A 79 6.67 1.68 -7.45
C HIS A 79 7.37 1.22 -6.16
N GLY A 80 6.99 0.08 -5.60
CA GLY A 80 7.58 -0.48 -4.38
C GLY A 80 7.00 0.08 -3.08
N VAL A 81 5.89 0.82 -3.14
CA VAL A 81 5.17 1.30 -1.96
C VAL A 81 4.38 0.15 -1.35
N THR A 82 4.55 -0.06 -0.04
CA THR A 82 3.83 -1.09 0.73
C THR A 82 2.88 -0.50 1.76
N THR A 83 2.98 0.81 2.03
CA THR A 83 2.10 1.53 2.96
C THR A 83 1.76 2.88 2.36
N ILE A 84 0.47 3.22 2.33
CA ILE A 84 -0.03 4.54 1.94
C ILE A 84 -0.77 5.19 3.10
N VAL A 85 -0.72 6.52 3.15
CA VAL A 85 -1.52 7.33 4.08
C VAL A 85 -2.48 8.19 3.24
N PRO A 86 -3.78 7.82 3.16
CA PRO A 86 -4.80 8.58 2.45
C PRO A 86 -5.41 9.70 3.33
N GLY A 87 -6.33 10.50 2.77
CA GLY A 87 -7.05 11.54 3.51
C GLY A 87 -6.30 12.84 3.70
N ASN A 88 -5.36 13.15 2.79
CA ASN A 88 -4.55 14.36 2.83
C ASN A 88 -5.30 15.58 2.26
N CYS A 89 -4.71 16.78 2.40
CA CYS A 89 -5.21 18.03 1.83
C CYS A 89 -6.67 18.40 2.15
N SER A 90 -7.23 17.86 3.25
CA SER A 90 -8.65 17.96 3.60
C SER A 90 -9.61 17.27 2.60
N LEU A 91 -9.09 16.37 1.76
CA LEU A 91 -9.85 15.51 0.86
C LEU A 91 -9.88 14.10 1.43
N SER A 92 -10.87 13.82 2.27
CA SER A 92 -11.16 12.46 2.77
C SER A 92 -12.58 12.03 2.39
N LEU A 93 -12.79 10.73 2.24
CA LEU A 93 -14.11 10.18 1.92
C LEU A 93 -15.04 9.98 3.12
N ALA A 94 -14.53 10.17 4.33
CA ALA A 94 -15.33 10.04 5.53
C ALA A 94 -14.79 10.94 6.67
N PRO A 95 -15.70 11.45 7.54
CA PRO A 95 -17.15 11.36 7.42
C PRO A 95 -17.70 12.23 6.27
N LEU A 96 -18.79 11.79 5.63
CA LEU A 96 -19.36 12.45 4.44
C LEU A 96 -20.88 12.27 4.39
N LYS A 97 -21.62 13.36 4.66
CA LYS A 97 -23.08 13.37 4.48
C LYS A 97 -23.46 13.19 3.01
N SER A 98 -24.57 12.51 2.76
CA SER A 98 -25.12 12.29 1.42
C SER A 98 -25.26 13.55 0.59
N GLU A 99 -25.72 14.65 1.19
CA GLU A 99 -25.88 15.96 0.54
C GLU A 99 -24.56 16.58 0.03
N HIS A 100 -23.40 16.16 0.56
CA HIS A 100 -22.09 16.71 0.20
C HIS A 100 -21.29 15.87 -0.82
N ARG A 101 -21.78 14.67 -1.21
CA ARG A 101 -21.04 13.72 -2.06
C ARG A 101 -20.58 14.35 -3.37
N MET A 102 -21.48 15.02 -4.09
CA MET A 102 -21.14 15.63 -5.38
C MET A 102 -20.18 16.82 -5.25
N LYS A 103 -20.20 17.52 -4.12
CA LYS A 103 -19.20 18.57 -3.84
C LYS A 103 -17.82 17.96 -3.66
N LEU A 104 -17.71 16.85 -2.91
CA LEU A 104 -16.44 16.13 -2.74
C LEU A 104 -15.93 15.56 -4.07
N VAL A 105 -16.80 14.95 -4.86
CA VAL A 105 -16.43 14.45 -6.21
C VAL A 105 -15.92 15.59 -7.09
N GLY A 106 -16.56 16.77 -7.04
CA GLY A 106 -16.08 17.96 -7.73
C GLY A 106 -14.68 18.40 -7.27
N MET A 107 -14.38 18.29 -5.97
CA MET A 107 -13.04 18.59 -5.45
C MET A 107 -11.98 17.61 -5.95
N PHE A 108 -12.25 16.29 -5.90
CA PHE A 108 -11.35 15.28 -6.47
C PHE A 108 -11.14 15.47 -7.98
N ASN A 109 -12.19 15.87 -8.71
CA ASN A 109 -12.07 16.15 -10.13
C ASN A 109 -11.20 17.39 -10.41
N GLN A 110 -11.30 18.43 -9.59
CA GLN A 110 -10.53 19.66 -9.76
C GLN A 110 -9.06 19.52 -9.32
N ILE A 111 -8.79 18.79 -8.23
CA ILE A 111 -7.47 18.75 -7.59
C ILE A 111 -6.67 17.53 -8.05
N GLU A 112 -7.29 16.36 -8.09
CA GLU A 112 -6.64 15.08 -8.43
C GLU A 112 -6.91 14.64 -9.88
N GLU A 113 -7.57 15.49 -10.67
CA GLU A 113 -7.97 15.23 -12.07
C GLU A 113 -8.79 13.94 -12.25
N MET A 114 -9.41 13.44 -11.18
CA MET A 114 -10.17 12.19 -11.21
C MET A 114 -11.50 12.41 -11.95
N PRO A 115 -11.79 11.66 -13.03
CA PRO A 115 -13.01 11.87 -13.80
C PRO A 115 -14.24 11.44 -12.98
N LEU A 116 -15.34 12.19 -13.12
CA LEU A 116 -16.63 11.85 -12.50
C LEU A 116 -17.03 10.38 -12.73
N LYS A 117 -16.81 9.88 -13.95
CA LYS A 117 -17.10 8.50 -14.35
C LYS A 117 -16.43 7.45 -13.45
N ALA A 118 -15.22 7.73 -12.94
CA ALA A 118 -14.54 6.82 -12.02
C ALA A 118 -15.31 6.67 -10.70
N PHE A 119 -15.95 7.74 -10.23
CA PHE A 119 -16.81 7.69 -9.04
C PHE A 119 -18.13 6.98 -9.34
N GLU A 120 -18.74 7.22 -10.50
CA GLU A 120 -20.00 6.58 -10.90
C GLU A 120 -19.86 5.06 -11.03
N GLU A 121 -18.74 4.58 -11.56
CA GLU A 121 -18.49 3.15 -11.77
C GLU A 121 -17.82 2.48 -10.57
N GLY A 122 -16.95 3.20 -9.85
CA GLY A 122 -16.09 2.65 -8.81
C GLY A 122 -16.59 2.84 -7.38
N VAL A 123 -17.58 3.71 -7.14
CA VAL A 123 -18.01 4.07 -5.78
C VAL A 123 -19.48 3.78 -5.55
N VAL A 124 -19.75 2.85 -4.64
CA VAL A 124 -21.11 2.59 -4.12
C VAL A 124 -21.27 3.28 -2.78
N TRP A 125 -22.02 4.38 -2.74
CA TRP A 125 -22.22 5.20 -1.55
C TRP A 125 -23.25 4.63 -0.57
N ASP A 126 -22.79 3.90 0.44
CA ASP A 126 -23.63 3.34 1.53
C ASP A 126 -23.13 3.70 2.94
N TRP A 127 -22.32 4.74 3.06
CA TRP A 127 -21.81 5.25 4.33
C TRP A 127 -22.04 6.76 4.47
N GLU A 128 -22.04 7.24 5.71
CA GLU A 128 -21.85 8.65 6.04
C GLU A 128 -20.84 8.86 7.19
N THR A 129 -20.69 7.87 8.07
CA THR A 129 -19.72 7.89 9.18
C THR A 129 -18.39 7.26 8.81
N PHE A 130 -17.34 7.56 9.58
CA PHE A 130 -16.03 6.93 9.41
C PHE A 130 -16.08 5.41 9.63
N SER A 131 -16.83 4.93 10.63
CA SER A 131 -16.96 3.50 10.92
C SER A 131 -17.65 2.72 9.79
N GLU A 132 -18.68 3.31 9.18
CA GLU A 132 -19.35 2.74 8.01
C GLU A 132 -18.40 2.72 6.80
N TYR A 133 -17.64 3.80 6.56
CA TYR A 133 -16.63 3.83 5.50
C TYR A 133 -15.58 2.73 5.65
N ILE A 134 -15.04 2.55 6.87
CA ILE A 134 -14.10 1.46 7.15
C ILE A 134 -14.73 0.09 6.88
N THR A 135 -16.01 -0.08 7.20
CA THR A 135 -16.76 -1.32 6.90
C THR A 135 -16.93 -1.53 5.40
N ARG A 136 -17.17 -0.47 4.63
CA ARG A 136 -17.27 -0.50 3.17
C ARG A 136 -15.93 -0.84 2.52
N ILE A 137 -14.88 -0.07 2.80
CA ILE A 137 -13.59 -0.20 2.11
C ILE A 137 -12.93 -1.56 2.37
N ARG A 138 -13.04 -2.10 3.59
CA ARG A 138 -12.49 -3.42 3.94
C ARG A 138 -13.00 -4.56 3.07
N LYS A 139 -14.19 -4.44 2.46
CA LYS A 139 -14.73 -5.48 1.56
C LYS A 139 -13.92 -5.63 0.27
N GLY A 140 -13.23 -4.57 -0.15
CA GLY A 140 -12.48 -4.52 -1.41
C GLY A 140 -10.96 -4.57 -1.25
N LEU A 141 -10.42 -4.38 -0.04
CA LEU A 141 -8.98 -4.38 0.20
C LEU A 141 -8.36 -5.76 -0.03
N ALA A 142 -7.17 -5.78 -0.62
CA ALA A 142 -6.43 -7.00 -0.94
C ALA A 142 -5.46 -7.43 0.17
N ILE A 143 -5.89 -7.32 1.43
CA ILE A 143 -5.12 -7.67 2.65
C ILE A 143 -5.98 -8.42 3.66
#